data_AF-A0A8H7GR28-F1
#
_entry.id   AF-A0A8H7GR28-F1
#
_cell.length_a   1.000
_cell.length_b   1.000
_cell.length_c   1.000
_cell.angle_alpha   90.00
_cell.angle_beta   90.00
_cell.angle_gamma   90.00
#
_symmetry.space_group_name_H-M   'P 1'
#
loop_
_entity.id
_entity.type
_entity.pdbx_description
1 polymer ?
#
loop_
_entity_poly.entity_id
_entity_poly.type
_entity_poly.pdbx_seq_one_letter_code
_entity_poly.pdbx_strand_id
1 'polypeptide(L)'
;MTSRYRVEYALKSHKRDELIEWIKGLLAVPFVLHGEIDEYERYLAGHTTPDERRMEKFEQRIEKTLQTRYLEVFHDVEKLIDNTIALDERQISEHHVARTRLRQLVPSVGKFFTNLPLKDAFLIEDHKRLISRRTLVSPSFNDIRSILNTAQVLALTRQNQETKLRLVTFDGDVTLYDDGKSLEKDSPLVKLLIKLLSLDLYVAVVTAAGYPGQLGANSYQQRLNGLIEELRETSVLLATQKNNFLVMGGELNYLFRYDCTQGNLKFIEGSEWYLPLMNNWNQDKIVEIMDLSHEHLEHLRCKLRLDDEAKTTIIRKERSLGIIPVNGYRIQRETLEEMVLSILAELNEFLNQNRPRNSRILDLKSGGITNTINNKPAETEVKVCAFNGGADVWVDIGDKALGVEALQLYLYKTCGGVHGKISKSSSLHIGDQFASVGANDFKARLSACTVWIANPRETKDILEEMTTLLTRNADPVDGAF
;
A
#
# COMPACT_ATOMS: atom_id res chain seq x y z
N MET A 1 22.82 -9.32 -9.25
CA MET A 1 21.72 -8.35 -9.04
C MET A 1 21.40 -8.28 -7.56
N THR A 2 22.00 -7.33 -6.87
CA THR A 2 21.71 -7.05 -5.45
C THR A 2 20.39 -6.31 -5.37
N SER A 3 19.42 -6.81 -4.60
CA SER A 3 18.26 -6.01 -4.21
C SER A 3 18.76 -4.66 -3.69
N ARG A 4 18.18 -3.53 -4.15
CA ARG A 4 18.45 -2.20 -3.56
C ARG A 4 18.21 -2.19 -2.03
N TYR A 5 17.52 -3.21 -1.52
CA TYR A 5 17.38 -3.55 -0.11
C TYR A 5 18.43 -4.57 0.41
N ARG A 6 19.70 -4.52 0.01
CA ARG A 6 20.77 -5.10 0.85
C ARG A 6 20.98 -4.18 2.03
N VAL A 7 20.05 -4.27 2.97
CA VAL A 7 20.06 -3.53 4.22
C VAL A 7 20.53 -4.48 5.30
N GLU A 8 21.57 -4.09 6.02
CA GLU A 8 21.85 -4.69 7.32
C GLU A 8 20.66 -4.44 8.25
N TYR A 9 19.87 -5.50 8.49
CA TYR A 9 18.70 -5.47 9.38
C TYR A 9 19.03 -5.04 10.81
N ALA A 10 20.32 -5.02 11.18
CA ALA A 10 20.83 -4.58 12.47
C ALA A 10 20.87 -3.05 12.63
N LEU A 11 20.90 -2.27 11.53
CA LEU A 11 21.12 -0.82 11.58
C LEU A 11 19.92 0.04 11.16
N LYS A 12 18.80 -0.55 10.71
CA LYS A 12 17.63 0.22 10.26
C LYS A 12 16.35 -0.09 11.04
N SER A 13 15.81 0.93 11.72
CA SER A 13 14.40 0.98 12.09
C SER A 13 13.57 1.32 10.84
N HIS A 14 13.28 0.33 10.00
CA HIS A 14 12.21 0.48 9.01
C HIS A 14 10.87 0.73 9.73
N LYS A 15 9.92 1.40 9.08
CA LYS A 15 8.53 1.41 9.54
C LYS A 15 8.03 -0.03 9.51
N ARG A 16 8.10 -0.69 10.66
CA ARG A 16 7.59 -2.05 10.85
C ARG A 16 6.14 -1.90 11.26
N ASP A 17 5.25 -2.50 10.49
CA ASP A 17 3.85 -2.55 10.84
C ASP A 17 3.72 -3.34 12.15
N GLU A 18 3.16 -2.70 13.18
CA GLU A 18 3.13 -3.26 14.53
C GLU A 18 2.26 -4.51 14.62
N LEU A 19 1.24 -4.64 13.75
CA LEU A 19 0.43 -5.86 13.69
C LEU A 19 1.27 -7.02 13.16
N ILE A 20 2.12 -6.77 12.15
CA ILE A 20 3.03 -7.77 11.59
C ILE A 20 4.08 -8.20 12.62
N GLU A 21 4.71 -7.25 13.31
CA GLU A 21 5.69 -7.56 14.36
C GLU A 21 5.03 -8.27 15.56
N TRP A 22 3.81 -7.90 15.92
CA TRP A 22 3.06 -8.58 16.98
C TRP A 22 2.77 -10.04 16.60
N ILE A 23 2.21 -10.30 15.42
CA ILE A 23 1.95 -11.67 14.94
C ILE A 23 3.25 -12.47 14.83
N LYS A 24 4.33 -11.87 14.32
CA LYS A 24 5.66 -12.49 14.29
C LYS A 24 6.12 -12.89 15.69
N GLY A 25 5.94 -12.03 16.69
CA GLY A 25 6.23 -12.34 18.08
C GLY A 25 5.41 -13.53 18.60
N LEU A 26 4.14 -13.63 18.22
CA LEU A 26 3.29 -14.78 18.58
C LEU A 26 3.80 -16.09 17.96
N LEU A 27 4.30 -16.08 16.71
CA LEU A 27 4.83 -17.30 16.07
C LEU A 27 6.24 -17.68 16.54
N ALA A 28 7.01 -16.72 17.06
CA ALA A 28 8.33 -17.00 17.62
C ALA A 28 8.24 -17.94 18.83
N VAL A 29 7.17 -17.86 19.62
CA VAL A 29 6.97 -18.73 20.79
C VAL A 29 6.87 -20.21 20.40
N PRO A 30 5.93 -20.66 19.54
CA PRO A 30 5.88 -22.05 19.09
C PRO A 30 7.13 -22.48 18.32
N PHE A 31 7.79 -21.57 17.58
CA PHE A 31 9.07 -21.88 16.94
C PHE A 31 10.14 -22.31 17.97
N VAL A 32 10.32 -21.53 19.04
CA VAL A 32 11.33 -21.82 20.08
C VAL A 32 10.97 -23.07 20.88
N LEU A 33 9.68 -23.26 21.19
CA LEU A 33 9.22 -24.36 22.04
C LEU A 33 9.11 -25.70 21.32
N HIS A 34 8.90 -25.70 20.00
CA HIS A 34 8.60 -26.91 19.22
C HIS A 34 9.53 -27.14 18.02
N GLY A 35 10.50 -26.26 17.78
CA GLY A 35 11.52 -26.44 16.73
C GLY A 35 12.55 -27.54 17.02
N GLU A 36 12.54 -28.12 18.24
CA GLU A 36 13.30 -29.29 18.71
C GLU A 36 14.65 -29.55 18.01
N ILE A 37 15.63 -28.66 18.19
CA ILE A 37 16.99 -28.83 17.64
C ILE A 37 17.78 -29.89 18.43
N ASP A 38 17.57 -29.98 19.74
CA ASP A 38 18.37 -30.82 20.63
C ASP A 38 18.35 -32.32 20.28
N GLU A 39 17.19 -32.86 19.88
CA GLU A 39 17.09 -34.27 19.51
C GLU A 39 17.80 -34.55 18.17
N TYR A 40 17.71 -33.60 17.24
CA TYR A 40 18.40 -33.65 15.96
C TYR A 40 19.93 -33.60 16.12
N GLU A 41 20.44 -32.68 16.93
CA GLU A 41 21.88 -32.56 17.20
C GLU A 41 22.44 -33.79 17.91
N ARG A 42 21.72 -34.33 18.91
CA ARG A 42 22.11 -35.58 19.57
C ARG A 42 22.13 -36.76 18.61
N TYR A 43 21.17 -36.83 17.68
CA TYR A 43 21.13 -37.88 16.68
C TYR A 43 22.35 -37.82 15.75
N LEU A 44 22.69 -36.64 15.23
CA LEU A 44 23.86 -36.43 14.37
C LEU A 44 25.18 -36.70 15.11
N ALA A 45 25.31 -36.27 16.37
CA ALA A 45 26.51 -36.50 17.17
C ALA A 45 26.76 -37.99 17.46
N GLY A 46 25.70 -38.80 17.52
CA GLY A 46 25.77 -40.23 17.83
C GLY A 46 25.96 -41.17 16.63
N HIS A 47 25.88 -40.68 15.39
CA HIS A 47 25.88 -41.53 14.19
C HIS A 47 26.86 -41.03 13.13
N THR A 48 27.75 -41.92 12.67
CA THR A 48 28.75 -41.61 11.63
C THR A 48 28.14 -41.48 10.23
N THR A 49 27.03 -42.18 9.99
CA THR A 49 26.20 -42.08 8.77
C THR A 49 24.74 -41.92 9.17
N PRO A 50 24.09 -40.79 8.85
CA PRO A 50 22.68 -40.58 9.21
C PRO A 50 21.73 -41.53 8.46
N ASP A 51 20.72 -42.06 9.14
CA ASP A 51 19.60 -42.79 8.53
C ASP A 51 18.60 -41.77 7.96
N GLU A 52 18.64 -41.61 6.63
CA GLU A 52 17.81 -40.66 5.89
C GLU A 52 16.31 -40.83 6.19
N ARG A 53 15.82 -42.08 6.31
CA ARG A 53 14.39 -42.33 6.59
C ARG A 53 13.99 -41.89 7.99
N ARG A 54 14.91 -42.00 8.94
CA ARG A 54 14.66 -41.57 10.32
C ARG A 54 14.69 -40.05 10.43
N MET A 55 15.61 -39.39 9.72
CA MET A 55 15.67 -37.93 9.62
C MET A 55 14.40 -37.36 8.98
N GLU A 56 13.95 -37.94 7.87
CA GLU A 56 12.74 -37.50 7.19
C GLU A 56 11.50 -37.57 8.10
N LYS A 57 11.33 -38.68 8.83
CA LYS A 57 10.24 -38.82 9.82
C LYS A 57 10.31 -37.79 10.94
N PHE A 58 11.51 -37.45 11.38
CA PHE A 58 11.72 -36.44 12.41
C PHE A 58 11.36 -35.04 11.90
N GLU A 59 11.84 -34.66 10.72
CA GLU A 59 11.49 -33.39 10.07
C GLU A 59 9.98 -33.26 9.84
N GLN A 60 9.32 -34.31 9.33
CA GLN A 60 7.87 -34.34 9.13
C GLN A 60 7.10 -34.17 10.45
N ARG A 61 7.60 -34.73 11.55
CA ARG A 61 6.99 -34.58 12.88
C ARG A 61 7.10 -33.13 13.37
N ILE A 62 8.26 -32.50 13.23
CA ILE A 62 8.46 -31.09 13.59
C ILE A 62 7.57 -30.19 12.72
N GLU A 63 7.61 -30.38 11.41
CA GLU A 63 6.80 -29.63 10.44
C GLU A 63 5.32 -29.67 10.82
N LYS A 64 4.76 -30.86 11.04
CA LYS A 64 3.35 -31.02 11.41
C LYS A 64 3.04 -30.35 12.76
N THR A 65 3.95 -30.43 13.71
CA THR A 65 3.78 -29.82 15.04
C THR A 65 3.77 -28.29 14.93
N LEU A 66 4.78 -27.71 14.28
CA LEU A 66 4.87 -26.26 14.06
C LEU A 66 3.70 -25.73 13.24
N GLN A 67 3.34 -26.40 12.15
CA GLN A 67 2.20 -26.01 11.31
C GLN A 67 0.91 -25.99 12.12
N THR A 68 0.66 -27.00 12.96
CA THR A 68 -0.53 -27.05 13.83
C THR A 68 -0.55 -25.87 14.81
N ARG A 69 0.59 -25.56 15.44
CA ARG A 69 0.68 -24.43 16.38
C ARG A 69 0.53 -23.08 15.71
N TYR A 70 1.12 -22.89 14.54
CA TYR A 70 0.94 -21.67 13.76
C TYR A 70 -0.51 -21.50 13.31
N LEU A 71 -1.18 -22.58 12.89
CA LEU A 71 -2.61 -22.55 12.56
C LEU A 71 -3.49 -22.14 13.73
N GLU A 72 -3.22 -22.66 14.94
CA GLU A 72 -3.93 -22.28 16.17
C GLU A 72 -3.77 -20.77 16.43
N VAL A 73 -2.54 -20.26 16.35
CA VAL A 73 -2.26 -18.82 16.53
C VAL A 73 -3.00 -17.99 15.48
N PHE A 74 -2.88 -18.33 14.20
CA PHE A 74 -3.57 -17.59 13.15
C PHE A 74 -5.08 -17.60 13.34
N HIS A 75 -5.67 -18.74 13.70
CA HIS A 75 -7.09 -18.84 13.98
C HIS A 75 -7.56 -17.90 15.11
N ASP A 76 -6.78 -17.78 16.17
CA ASP A 76 -7.12 -16.88 17.27
C ASP A 76 -6.92 -15.40 16.91
N VAL A 77 -5.95 -15.10 16.04
CA VAL A 77 -5.80 -13.76 15.45
C VAL A 77 -6.98 -13.42 14.54
N GLU A 78 -7.46 -14.35 13.71
CA GLU A 78 -8.68 -14.17 12.89
C GLU A 78 -9.86 -13.73 13.77
N LYS A 79 -10.12 -14.46 14.86
CA LYS A 79 -11.21 -14.13 15.79
C LYS A 79 -11.07 -12.74 16.41
N LEU A 80 -9.84 -12.30 16.71
CA LEU A 80 -9.59 -10.96 17.24
C LEU A 80 -9.88 -9.87 16.19
N ILE A 81 -9.58 -10.14 14.93
CA ILE A 81 -9.90 -9.26 13.80
C ILE A 81 -11.41 -9.22 13.56
N ASP A 82 -12.08 -10.37 13.50
CA ASP A 82 -13.53 -10.47 13.31
C ASP A 82 -14.29 -9.77 14.46
N ASN A 83 -13.83 -9.95 15.70
CA ASN A 83 -14.38 -9.22 16.85
C ASN A 83 -14.16 -7.70 16.72
N THR A 84 -13.03 -7.29 16.14
CA THR A 84 -12.73 -5.88 15.92
C THR A 84 -13.65 -5.26 14.88
N ILE A 85 -13.89 -5.96 13.77
CA ILE A 85 -14.84 -5.57 12.72
C ILE A 85 -16.24 -5.43 13.31
N ALA A 86 -16.73 -6.46 14.01
CA ALA A 86 -18.07 -6.46 14.57
C ALA A 86 -18.31 -5.34 15.61
N LEU A 87 -17.27 -4.90 16.32
CA LEU A 87 -17.36 -3.77 17.25
C LEU A 87 -17.30 -2.42 16.54
N ASP A 88 -16.54 -2.30 15.45
CA ASP A 88 -16.50 -1.09 14.63
C ASP A 88 -17.83 -0.84 13.92
N GLU A 89 -18.49 -1.88 13.42
CA GLU A 89 -19.79 -1.78 12.75
C GLU A 89 -20.92 -1.28 13.68
N ARG A 90 -20.77 -1.47 14.99
CA ARG A 90 -21.70 -0.96 16.00
C ARG A 90 -21.48 0.52 16.33
N GLN A 91 -20.37 1.11 15.90
CA GLN A 91 -20.10 2.53 16.12
C GLN A 91 -20.90 3.37 15.12
N ILE A 92 -21.55 4.41 15.63
CA ILE A 92 -22.35 5.34 14.81
C ILE A 92 -21.44 6.24 13.96
N SER A 93 -20.21 6.50 14.41
CA SER A 93 -19.27 7.39 13.71
C SER A 93 -18.27 6.59 12.87
N GLU A 94 -18.23 6.89 11.56
CA GLU A 94 -17.22 6.33 10.65
C GLU A 94 -15.78 6.70 11.04
N HIS A 95 -15.59 7.76 11.83
CA HIS A 95 -14.27 8.27 12.22
C HIS A 95 -13.79 7.76 13.58
N HIS A 96 -14.64 7.10 14.36
CA HIS A 96 -14.24 6.48 15.61
C HIS A 96 -13.92 5.00 15.39
N VAL A 97 -12.81 4.56 15.98
CA VAL A 97 -12.45 3.16 16.09
C VAL A 97 -12.92 2.62 17.43
N ALA A 98 -13.57 1.47 17.44
CA ALA A 98 -13.98 0.83 18.68
C ALA A 98 -12.75 0.45 19.51
N ARG A 99 -12.88 0.50 20.84
CA ARG A 99 -11.85 -0.01 21.74
C ARG A 99 -11.95 -1.54 21.80
N THR A 100 -11.04 -2.25 21.15
CA THR A 100 -11.05 -3.71 21.04
C THR A 100 -9.83 -4.32 21.73
N ARG A 101 -9.87 -5.62 22.05
CA ARG A 101 -8.71 -6.30 22.64
C ARG A 101 -7.49 -6.23 21.72
N LEU A 102 -7.70 -6.38 20.40
CA LEU A 102 -6.62 -6.26 19.42
C LEU A 102 -5.98 -4.86 19.47
N ARG A 103 -6.78 -3.79 19.50
CA ARG A 103 -6.25 -2.42 19.59
C ARG A 103 -5.64 -2.07 20.95
N GLN A 104 -5.97 -2.80 22.02
CA GLN A 104 -5.25 -2.66 23.29
C GLN A 104 -3.85 -3.26 23.23
N LEU A 105 -3.66 -4.31 22.43
CA LEU A 105 -2.37 -4.97 22.21
C LEU A 105 -1.54 -4.26 21.13
N VAL A 106 -2.20 -3.79 20.08
CA VAL A 106 -1.59 -3.10 18.94
C VAL A 106 -2.38 -1.82 18.63
N PRO A 107 -2.10 -0.71 19.34
CA PRO A 107 -2.88 0.53 19.23
C PRO A 107 -2.90 1.17 17.83
N SER A 108 -1.89 0.90 17.01
CA SER A 108 -1.81 1.40 15.63
C SER A 108 -2.77 0.71 14.65
N VAL A 109 -3.46 -0.36 15.05
CA VAL A 109 -4.41 -1.09 14.19
C VAL A 109 -5.60 -0.20 13.83
N GLY A 110 -5.71 0.09 12.53
CA GLY A 110 -6.82 0.82 11.93
C GLY A 110 -8.09 -0.03 11.79
N LYS A 111 -8.97 0.37 10.86
CA LYS A 111 -10.17 -0.40 10.51
C LYS A 111 -9.81 -1.54 9.55
N PHE A 112 -10.49 -2.67 9.72
CA PHE A 112 -10.49 -3.76 8.74
C PHE A 112 -11.76 -3.65 7.91
N PHE A 113 -11.65 -3.77 6.58
CA PHE A 113 -12.81 -3.70 5.68
C PHE A 113 -13.35 -5.08 5.31
N THR A 114 -12.58 -6.14 5.59
CA THR A 114 -12.92 -7.52 5.30
C THR A 114 -12.41 -8.41 6.42
N ASN A 115 -13.10 -9.53 6.66
CA ASN A 115 -12.54 -10.61 7.47
C ASN A 115 -11.28 -11.14 6.78
N LEU A 116 -10.28 -11.59 7.55
CA LEU A 116 -9.02 -12.09 7.01
C LEU A 116 -8.91 -13.59 7.28
N PRO A 117 -9.02 -14.47 6.27
CA PRO A 117 -8.86 -15.92 6.44
C PRO A 117 -7.36 -16.29 6.56
N LEU A 118 -6.74 -15.89 7.67
CA LEU A 118 -5.32 -16.10 7.99
C LEU A 118 -4.92 -17.57 8.04
N LYS A 119 -5.80 -18.50 8.44
CA LYS A 119 -5.51 -19.94 8.44
C LYS A 119 -5.23 -20.45 7.04
N ASP A 120 -6.15 -20.15 6.13
CA ASP A 120 -6.05 -20.58 4.74
C ASP A 120 -4.86 -19.90 4.05
N ALA A 121 -4.69 -18.60 4.32
CA ALA A 121 -3.54 -17.85 3.83
C ALA A 121 -2.21 -18.42 4.34
N PHE A 122 -2.14 -18.80 5.61
CA PHE A 122 -0.97 -19.44 6.18
C PHE A 122 -0.67 -20.77 5.50
N LEU A 123 -1.66 -21.64 5.27
CA LEU A 123 -1.43 -22.92 4.60
C LEU A 123 -0.88 -22.74 3.17
N ILE A 124 -1.40 -21.75 2.43
CA ILE A 124 -0.94 -21.43 1.08
C ILE A 124 0.52 -20.96 1.12
N GLU A 125 0.86 -20.03 2.00
CA GLU A 125 2.21 -19.49 2.09
C GLU A 125 3.21 -20.47 2.72
N ASP A 126 2.78 -21.30 3.67
CA ASP A 126 3.60 -22.36 4.26
C ASP A 126 3.98 -23.41 3.21
N HIS A 127 3.06 -23.78 2.32
CA HIS A 127 3.36 -24.68 1.20
C HIS A 127 4.40 -24.07 0.24
N LYS A 128 4.35 -22.76 -0.02
CA LYS A 128 5.28 -22.09 -0.94
C LYS A 128 6.65 -21.80 -0.31
N ARG A 129 6.67 -21.42 0.97
CA ARG A 129 7.84 -20.86 1.67
C ARG A 129 8.44 -21.82 2.70
N LEU A 130 7.80 -22.95 2.94
CA LEU A 130 8.22 -23.99 3.89
C LEU A 130 8.44 -23.42 5.30
N ILE A 131 7.52 -22.55 5.75
CA ILE A 131 7.65 -21.78 6.99
C ILE A 131 7.83 -22.72 8.17
N SER A 132 6.98 -23.75 8.26
CA SER A 132 6.93 -24.77 9.31
C SER A 132 8.06 -25.80 9.22
N ARG A 133 8.76 -25.92 8.08
CA ARG A 133 9.91 -26.83 7.93
C ARG A 133 11.22 -26.24 8.47
N ARG A 134 11.25 -24.94 8.75
CA ARG A 134 12.45 -24.27 9.26
C ARG A 134 12.62 -24.55 10.74
N THR A 135 13.80 -25.02 11.13
CA THR A 135 14.19 -25.26 12.53
C THR A 135 15.17 -24.23 13.06
N LEU A 136 15.91 -23.55 12.18
CA LEU A 136 16.96 -22.58 12.55
C LEU A 136 16.54 -21.12 12.38
N VAL A 137 15.52 -20.87 11.55
CA VAL A 137 15.08 -19.51 11.20
C VAL A 137 13.58 -19.41 11.48
N SER A 138 13.23 -18.57 12.44
CA SER A 138 11.83 -18.31 12.80
C SER A 138 11.09 -17.56 11.70
N PRO A 139 9.74 -17.58 11.69
CA PRO A 139 8.94 -16.77 10.80
C PRO A 139 9.38 -15.29 10.81
N SER A 140 9.68 -14.78 9.62
CA SER A 140 10.18 -13.43 9.42
C SER A 140 9.04 -12.43 9.25
N PHE A 141 9.37 -11.13 9.30
CA PHE A 141 8.41 -10.07 8.99
C PHE A 141 7.79 -10.24 7.60
N ASN A 142 8.60 -10.65 6.62
CA ASN A 142 8.16 -10.87 5.25
C ASN A 142 7.26 -12.10 5.11
N ASP A 143 7.44 -13.13 5.93
CA ASP A 143 6.53 -14.28 5.94
C ASP A 143 5.14 -13.85 6.41
N ILE A 144 5.06 -13.11 7.52
CA ILE A 144 3.78 -12.60 8.03
C ILE A 144 3.14 -11.61 7.05
N ARG A 145 3.93 -10.71 6.45
CA ARG A 145 3.46 -9.80 5.39
C ARG A 145 2.85 -10.56 4.22
N SER A 146 3.49 -11.63 3.76
CA SER A 146 2.99 -12.44 2.64
C SER A 146 1.70 -13.19 3.00
N ILE A 147 1.60 -13.68 4.23
CA ILE A 147 0.37 -14.31 4.74
C ILE A 147 -0.78 -13.30 4.79
N LEU A 148 -0.55 -12.09 5.30
CA LEU A 148 -1.57 -11.04 5.35
C LEU A 148 -1.99 -10.59 3.94
N ASN A 149 -1.04 -10.45 3.02
CA ASN A 149 -1.33 -10.15 1.61
C ASN A 149 -2.23 -11.23 0.99
N THR A 150 -1.90 -12.50 1.21
CA THR A 150 -2.68 -13.64 0.74
C THR A 150 -4.08 -13.64 1.36
N ALA A 151 -4.19 -13.37 2.67
CA ALA A 151 -5.48 -13.28 3.34
C ALA A 151 -6.37 -12.18 2.77
N GLN A 152 -5.82 -11.01 2.44
CA GLN A 152 -6.56 -9.93 1.77
C GLN A 152 -7.10 -10.36 0.41
N VAL A 153 -6.27 -11.04 -0.41
CA VAL A 153 -6.70 -11.56 -1.71
C VAL A 153 -7.78 -12.63 -1.55
N LEU A 154 -7.61 -13.58 -0.64
CA LEU A 154 -8.63 -14.60 -0.35
C LEU A 154 -9.94 -13.94 0.10
N ALA A 155 -9.88 -12.96 0.99
CA ALA A 155 -11.05 -12.25 1.49
C ALA A 155 -11.82 -11.58 0.35
N LEU A 156 -11.14 -10.86 -0.54
CA LEU A 156 -11.76 -10.11 -1.64
C LEU A 156 -12.27 -11.00 -2.78
N THR A 157 -11.67 -12.17 -2.96
CA THR A 157 -12.07 -13.10 -4.04
C THR A 157 -13.22 -14.01 -3.63
N ARG A 158 -13.40 -14.28 -2.33
CA ARG A 158 -14.49 -15.13 -1.78
C ARG A 158 -15.80 -14.38 -1.50
N GLN A 159 -15.88 -13.10 -1.86
CA GLN A 159 -17.03 -12.24 -1.53
C GLN A 159 -18.29 -12.53 -2.36
N ASN A 160 -19.44 -12.29 -1.74
CA ASN A 160 -20.75 -12.35 -2.39
C ASN A 160 -20.98 -11.13 -3.30
N GLN A 161 -22.08 -11.09 -4.07
CA GLN A 161 -22.34 -10.05 -5.06
C GLN A 161 -22.29 -8.61 -4.52
N GLU A 162 -22.66 -8.39 -3.26
CA GLU A 162 -22.69 -7.06 -2.61
C GLU A 162 -21.29 -6.56 -2.21
N THR A 163 -20.37 -7.46 -1.87
CA THR A 163 -19.02 -7.09 -1.42
C THR A 163 -17.94 -7.36 -2.47
N LYS A 164 -18.30 -8.01 -3.59
CA LYS A 164 -17.41 -8.38 -4.70
C LYS A 164 -16.41 -7.28 -5.05
N LEU A 165 -15.13 -7.63 -5.14
CA LEU A 165 -14.06 -6.77 -5.65
C LEU A 165 -14.47 -6.08 -6.96
N ARG A 166 -14.36 -4.74 -7.00
CA ARG A 166 -14.67 -3.90 -8.17
C ARG A 166 -13.49 -3.08 -8.65
N LEU A 167 -12.65 -2.61 -7.73
CA LEU A 167 -11.56 -1.69 -8.02
C LEU A 167 -10.23 -2.28 -7.53
N VAL A 168 -9.25 -2.37 -8.42
CA VAL A 168 -7.86 -2.64 -8.08
C VAL A 168 -7.04 -1.41 -8.43
N THR A 169 -6.41 -0.84 -7.42
CA THR A 169 -5.51 0.30 -7.55
C THR A 169 -4.08 -0.13 -7.33
N PHE A 170 -3.16 0.48 -8.06
CA PHE A 170 -1.73 0.22 -7.98
C PHE A 170 -1.02 1.51 -7.65
N ASP A 171 -0.02 1.45 -6.79
CA ASP A 171 1.03 2.46 -6.84
C ASP A 171 1.82 2.32 -8.16
N GLY A 172 2.44 3.41 -8.60
CA GLY A 172 3.22 3.40 -9.84
C GLY A 172 4.61 2.79 -9.63
N ASP A 173 5.49 3.60 -9.07
CA ASP A 173 6.91 3.25 -8.83
C ASP A 173 7.05 2.10 -7.83
N VAL A 174 8.06 1.25 -8.04
CA VAL A 174 8.38 0.06 -7.21
C VAL A 174 7.27 -1.01 -7.16
N THR A 175 6.12 -0.74 -7.78
CA THR A 175 4.96 -1.64 -7.83
C THR A 175 4.72 -2.19 -9.22
N LEU A 176 4.55 -1.33 -10.22
CA LEU A 176 4.33 -1.74 -11.62
C LEU A 176 5.63 -1.78 -12.43
N TYR A 177 6.60 -0.95 -12.06
CA TYR A 177 7.91 -0.84 -12.70
C TYR A 177 8.95 -0.46 -11.65
N ASP A 178 10.22 -0.71 -11.95
CA ASP A 178 11.28 -0.22 -11.06
C ASP A 178 11.26 1.31 -10.98
N ASP A 179 11.68 1.84 -9.84
CA ASP A 179 11.83 3.27 -9.56
C ASP A 179 12.41 4.07 -10.74
N GLY A 180 11.62 5.03 -11.24
CA GLY A 180 12.00 5.94 -12.33
C GLY A 180 11.94 5.33 -13.73
N LYS A 181 11.47 4.08 -13.88
CA LYS A 181 11.25 3.43 -15.18
C LYS A 181 9.79 3.54 -15.64
N SER A 182 9.53 2.92 -16.79
CA SER A 182 8.21 2.77 -17.39
C SER A 182 7.76 1.31 -17.41
N LEU A 183 6.46 1.08 -17.51
CA LEU A 183 5.87 -0.23 -17.78
C LEU A 183 6.02 -0.55 -19.28
N GLU A 184 6.98 -1.40 -19.61
CA GLU A 184 7.23 -1.84 -20.98
C GLU A 184 6.28 -2.97 -21.41
N LYS A 185 6.10 -3.13 -22.73
CA LYS A 185 5.14 -4.09 -23.33
C LYS A 185 5.46 -5.55 -23.02
N ASP A 186 6.74 -5.89 -22.85
CA ASP A 186 7.21 -7.23 -22.52
C ASP A 186 7.03 -7.59 -21.04
N SER A 187 6.65 -6.62 -20.19
CA SER A 187 6.40 -6.87 -18.78
C SER A 187 5.25 -7.86 -18.59
N PRO A 188 5.42 -8.93 -17.78
CA PRO A 188 4.35 -9.88 -17.49
C PRO A 188 3.15 -9.22 -16.80
N LEU A 189 3.36 -8.07 -16.14
CA LEU A 189 2.31 -7.31 -15.48
C LEU A 189 1.29 -6.76 -16.49
N VAL A 190 1.70 -6.40 -17.71
CA VAL A 190 0.76 -5.90 -18.74
C VAL A 190 -0.34 -6.93 -19.00
N LYS A 191 0.03 -8.20 -19.20
CA LYS A 191 -0.93 -9.30 -19.43
C LYS A 191 -1.87 -9.50 -18.24
N LEU A 192 -1.35 -9.37 -17.02
CA LEU A 192 -2.15 -9.50 -15.79
C LEU A 192 -3.13 -8.34 -15.63
N LEU A 193 -2.71 -7.10 -15.94
CA LEU A 193 -3.60 -5.92 -15.92
C LEU A 193 -4.72 -6.04 -16.96
N ILE A 194 -4.40 -6.50 -18.18
CA ILE A 194 -5.40 -6.82 -19.20
C ILE A 194 -6.36 -7.91 -18.70
N LYS A 195 -5.84 -8.95 -18.03
CA LYS A 195 -6.69 -10.00 -17.44
C LYS A 195 -7.64 -9.43 -16.38
N LEU A 196 -7.21 -8.51 -15.52
CA LEU A 196 -8.10 -7.84 -14.57
C LEU A 196 -9.22 -7.07 -15.27
N LEU A 197 -8.89 -6.29 -16.30
CA LEU A 197 -9.87 -5.56 -17.10
C LEU A 197 -10.86 -6.50 -17.80
N SER A 198 -10.41 -7.67 -18.26
CA SER A 198 -11.28 -8.69 -18.88
C SER A 198 -12.28 -9.32 -17.91
N LEU A 199 -12.03 -9.21 -16.60
CA LEU A 199 -12.93 -9.65 -15.53
C LEU A 199 -13.89 -8.54 -15.08
N ASP A 200 -14.05 -7.47 -15.88
CA ASP A 200 -14.86 -6.28 -15.60
C ASP A 200 -14.46 -5.55 -14.30
N LEU A 201 -13.19 -5.62 -13.92
CA LEU A 201 -12.65 -4.82 -12.83
C LEU A 201 -12.19 -3.45 -13.34
N TYR A 202 -12.34 -2.44 -12.48
CA TYR A 202 -11.67 -1.16 -12.66
C TYR A 202 -10.22 -1.29 -12.21
N VAL A 203 -9.31 -0.81 -13.06
CA VAL A 203 -7.87 -0.82 -12.80
C VAL A 203 -7.39 0.63 -12.80
N ALA A 204 -6.80 1.07 -11.69
CA ALA A 204 -6.29 2.43 -11.59
C ALA A 204 -4.84 2.48 -11.13
N VAL A 205 -4.04 3.37 -11.70
CA VAL A 205 -2.70 3.71 -11.18
C VAL A 205 -2.80 4.99 -10.35
N VAL A 206 -2.42 4.95 -9.08
CA VAL A 206 -2.39 6.10 -8.18
C VAL A 206 -0.93 6.44 -7.91
N THR A 207 -0.45 7.58 -8.40
CA THR A 207 0.98 7.92 -8.38
C THR A 207 1.23 9.32 -7.82
N ALA A 208 2.37 9.49 -7.16
CA ALA A 208 2.89 10.78 -6.74
C ALA A 208 3.28 11.68 -7.92
N ALA A 209 3.62 11.10 -9.08
CA ALA A 209 3.92 11.89 -10.27
C ALA A 209 2.70 12.71 -10.69
N GLY A 210 2.85 14.03 -10.74
CA GLY A 210 1.77 14.95 -11.07
C GLY A 210 2.06 15.78 -12.31
N TYR A 211 1.37 15.51 -13.41
CA TYR A 211 1.40 16.28 -14.65
C TYR A 211 0.00 16.89 -14.92
N PRO A 212 -0.14 18.22 -14.90
CA PRO A 212 -1.45 18.87 -15.00
C PRO A 212 -2.05 18.83 -16.41
N GLY A 213 -3.39 18.79 -16.45
CA GLY A 213 -4.20 18.95 -17.65
C GLY A 213 -4.02 17.87 -18.72
N GLN A 214 -4.64 18.07 -19.87
CA GLN A 214 -4.60 17.10 -20.98
C GLN A 214 -3.20 16.86 -21.54
N LEU A 215 -2.30 17.86 -21.50
CA LEU A 215 -0.91 17.68 -21.91
C LEU A 215 -0.16 16.70 -20.99
N GLY A 216 -0.53 16.65 -19.71
CA GLY A 216 0.02 15.70 -18.75
C GLY A 216 -0.28 14.24 -19.08
N ALA A 217 -1.35 13.96 -19.85
CA ALA A 217 -1.71 12.62 -20.29
C ALA A 217 -0.54 11.92 -21.02
N ASN A 218 0.22 12.67 -21.84
CA ASN A 218 1.36 12.13 -22.58
C ASN A 218 2.46 11.60 -21.64
N SER A 219 2.73 12.30 -20.54
CA SER A 219 3.73 11.88 -19.55
C SER A 219 3.32 10.59 -18.84
N TYR A 220 2.04 10.46 -18.45
CA TYR A 220 1.54 9.21 -17.86
C TYR A 220 1.54 8.06 -18.87
N GLN A 221 1.17 8.34 -20.13
CA GLN A 221 1.24 7.33 -21.20
C GLN A 221 2.66 6.84 -21.44
N GLN A 222 3.66 7.72 -21.41
CA GLN A 222 5.07 7.32 -21.55
C GLN A 222 5.51 6.40 -20.40
N ARG A 223 5.06 6.66 -19.17
CA ARG A 223 5.33 5.79 -18.01
C ARG A 223 4.59 4.46 -18.08
N LEU A 224 3.48 4.39 -18.81
CA LEU A 224 2.60 3.23 -18.91
C LEU A 224 2.52 2.67 -20.34
N ASN A 225 3.56 2.90 -21.14
CA ASN A 225 3.50 2.74 -22.60
C ASN A 225 3.07 1.33 -23.00
N GLY A 226 3.66 0.30 -22.39
CA GLY A 226 3.34 -1.10 -22.68
C GLY A 226 1.87 -1.45 -22.47
N LEU A 227 1.23 -0.90 -21.43
CA LEU A 227 -0.19 -1.12 -21.18
C LEU A 227 -1.07 -0.32 -22.15
N ILE A 228 -0.70 0.93 -22.45
CA ILE A 228 -1.46 1.78 -23.37
C ILE A 228 -1.43 1.20 -24.80
N GLU A 229 -0.27 0.73 -25.26
CA GLU A 229 -0.13 0.04 -26.55
C GLU A 229 -0.98 -1.24 -26.59
N GLU A 230 -0.90 -2.08 -25.56
CA GLU A 230 -1.71 -3.30 -25.48
C GLU A 230 -3.21 -2.99 -25.47
N LEU A 231 -3.66 -1.95 -24.77
CA LEU A 231 -5.07 -1.52 -24.77
C LEU A 231 -5.54 -1.07 -26.16
N ARG A 232 -4.68 -0.43 -26.95
CA ARG A 232 -5.01 -0.03 -28.35
C ARG A 232 -5.18 -1.26 -29.24
N GLU A 233 -4.26 -2.22 -29.13
CA GLU A 233 -4.16 -3.35 -30.06
C GLU A 233 -5.04 -4.53 -29.69
N THR A 234 -5.29 -4.78 -28.40
CA THR A 234 -5.94 -6.01 -27.94
C THR A 234 -7.38 -6.11 -28.44
N SER A 235 -7.74 -7.27 -28.98
CA SER A 235 -9.12 -7.64 -29.34
C SER A 235 -9.83 -8.45 -28.25
N VAL A 236 -9.13 -8.74 -27.14
CA VAL A 236 -9.67 -9.55 -26.03
C VAL A 236 -10.67 -8.75 -25.20
N LEU A 237 -10.46 -7.44 -25.07
CA LEU A 237 -11.28 -6.56 -24.23
C LEU A 237 -12.40 -5.89 -25.02
N LEU A 238 -13.59 -5.83 -24.41
CA LEU A 238 -14.66 -4.96 -24.87
C LEU A 238 -14.28 -3.48 -24.74
N ALA A 239 -14.89 -2.60 -25.54
CA ALA A 239 -14.66 -1.16 -25.46
C ALA A 239 -14.95 -0.60 -24.05
N THR A 240 -15.99 -1.12 -23.39
CA THR A 240 -16.32 -0.79 -22.00
C THR A 240 -15.22 -1.20 -21.03
N GLN A 241 -14.66 -2.40 -21.20
CA GLN A 241 -13.55 -2.91 -20.39
C GLN A 241 -12.27 -2.11 -20.58
N LYS A 242 -11.94 -1.70 -21.81
CA LYS A 242 -10.80 -0.81 -22.07
C LYS A 242 -10.93 0.52 -21.31
N ASN A 243 -12.14 1.08 -21.27
CA ASN A 243 -12.43 2.32 -20.54
C ASN A 243 -12.46 2.15 -19.00
N ASN A 244 -12.24 0.94 -18.47
CA ASN A 244 -12.12 0.71 -17.02
C ASN A 244 -10.70 0.98 -16.49
N PHE A 245 -9.78 1.42 -17.36
CA PHE A 245 -8.45 1.85 -16.95
C PHE A 245 -8.40 3.35 -16.62
N LEU A 246 -7.83 3.69 -15.46
CA LEU A 246 -7.70 5.06 -14.94
C LEU A 246 -6.30 5.36 -14.42
N VAL A 247 -5.96 6.65 -14.34
CA VAL A 247 -4.75 7.14 -13.67
C VAL A 247 -5.11 8.31 -12.77
N MET A 248 -4.76 8.22 -11.49
CA MET A 248 -4.82 9.31 -10.51
C MET A 248 -3.39 9.78 -10.23
N GLY A 249 -3.04 10.95 -10.77
CA GLY A 249 -1.71 11.53 -10.64
C GLY A 249 -1.64 12.65 -9.60
N GLY A 250 -0.43 12.91 -9.10
CA GLY A 250 -0.18 13.81 -7.97
C GLY A 250 -0.95 13.41 -6.73
N GLU A 251 -1.08 12.10 -6.47
CA GLU A 251 -1.87 11.42 -5.43
C GLU A 251 -3.39 11.63 -5.51
N LEU A 252 -3.85 12.87 -5.63
CA LEU A 252 -5.26 13.31 -5.65
C LEU A 252 -5.43 14.58 -6.52
N ASN A 253 -4.54 14.85 -7.48
CA ASN A 253 -4.56 16.14 -8.16
C ASN A 253 -5.08 16.07 -9.60
N TYR A 254 -4.82 14.97 -10.31
CA TYR A 254 -5.15 14.87 -11.73
C TYR A 254 -5.74 13.50 -12.06
N LEU A 255 -6.99 13.46 -12.51
CA LEU A 255 -7.64 12.22 -12.93
C LEU A 255 -7.62 12.09 -14.45
N PHE A 256 -7.23 10.91 -14.92
CA PHE A 256 -7.31 10.51 -16.32
C PHE A 256 -8.05 9.19 -16.45
N ARG A 257 -8.76 9.02 -17.55
CA ARG A 257 -9.42 7.78 -17.94
C ARG A 257 -9.03 7.41 -19.35
N TYR A 258 -8.81 6.13 -19.60
CA TYR A 258 -8.58 5.66 -20.96
C TYR A 258 -9.84 5.83 -21.80
N ASP A 259 -9.68 6.41 -22.99
CA ASP A 259 -10.72 6.54 -24.00
C ASP A 259 -10.39 5.62 -25.17
N CYS A 260 -11.13 4.52 -25.27
CA CYS A 260 -10.97 3.52 -26.33
C CYS A 260 -11.19 4.08 -27.74
N THR A 261 -11.95 5.17 -27.90
CA THR A 261 -12.20 5.78 -29.21
C THR A 261 -10.99 6.56 -29.71
N GLN A 262 -10.28 7.21 -28.79
CA GLN A 262 -9.06 7.97 -29.08
C GLN A 262 -7.79 7.14 -28.92
N GLY A 263 -7.88 5.99 -28.25
CA GLY A 263 -6.75 5.14 -27.90
C GLY A 263 -5.79 5.76 -26.88
N ASN A 264 -6.23 6.78 -26.13
CA ASN A 264 -5.37 7.62 -25.28
C ASN A 264 -6.03 7.91 -23.92
N LEU A 265 -5.24 8.43 -22.99
CA LEU A 265 -5.71 8.96 -21.71
C LEU A 265 -6.37 10.33 -21.92
N LYS A 266 -7.61 10.46 -21.44
CA LYS A 266 -8.39 11.69 -21.40
C LYS A 266 -8.40 12.27 -19.99
N PHE A 267 -8.06 13.55 -19.86
CA PHE A 267 -8.15 14.29 -18.61
C PHE A 267 -9.60 14.49 -18.19
N ILE A 268 -9.88 14.33 -16.89
CA ILE A 268 -11.21 14.49 -16.29
C ILE A 268 -11.17 15.67 -15.31
N GLU A 269 -12.07 16.62 -15.51
CA GLU A 269 -12.12 17.86 -14.71
C GLU A 269 -12.44 17.58 -13.25
N GLY A 270 -11.79 18.33 -12.35
CA GLY A 270 -11.91 18.17 -10.90
C GLY A 270 -13.35 18.14 -10.39
N SER A 271 -14.21 18.97 -10.98
CA SER A 271 -15.64 19.08 -10.63
C SER A 271 -16.42 17.76 -10.77
N GLU A 272 -15.95 16.84 -11.61
CA GLU A 272 -16.61 15.54 -11.83
C GLU A 272 -16.32 14.53 -10.70
N TRP A 273 -15.12 14.58 -10.12
CA TRP A 273 -14.60 13.53 -9.23
C TRP A 273 -14.19 13.99 -7.83
N TYR A 274 -14.06 15.29 -7.57
CA TYR A 274 -13.75 15.81 -6.24
C TYR A 274 -14.74 15.29 -5.19
N LEU A 275 -14.16 14.89 -4.05
CA LEU A 275 -14.92 14.50 -2.87
C LEU A 275 -15.66 15.72 -2.32
N PRO A 276 -16.81 15.54 -1.63
CA PRO A 276 -17.54 16.64 -1.03
C PRO A 276 -16.66 17.53 -0.12
N LEU A 277 -15.76 16.92 0.66
CA LEU A 277 -14.82 17.66 1.50
C LEU A 277 -13.85 18.55 0.70
N MET A 278 -13.41 18.09 -0.47
CA MET A 278 -12.44 18.81 -1.30
C MET A 278 -13.06 20.06 -1.92
N ASN A 279 -14.35 19.99 -2.29
CA ASN A 279 -15.10 21.14 -2.78
C ASN A 279 -15.27 22.23 -1.71
N ASN A 280 -15.18 21.85 -0.42
CA ASN A 280 -15.30 22.75 0.72
C ASN A 280 -13.94 23.20 1.28
N TRP A 281 -12.83 22.81 0.66
CA TRP A 281 -11.51 23.29 1.09
C TRP A 281 -11.36 24.78 0.83
N ASN A 282 -10.88 25.49 1.86
CA ASN A 282 -10.55 26.91 1.76
C ASN A 282 -9.37 27.08 0.79
N GLN A 283 -9.61 27.74 -0.34
CA GLN A 283 -8.59 27.97 -1.37
C GLN A 283 -7.49 28.92 -0.89
N ASP A 284 -7.83 29.96 -0.11
CA ASP A 284 -6.83 30.88 0.47
C ASP A 284 -5.87 30.11 1.38
N LYS A 285 -6.41 29.18 2.19
CA LYS A 285 -5.58 28.32 3.04
C LYS A 285 -4.67 27.38 2.24
N ILE A 286 -5.13 26.88 1.09
CA ILE A 286 -4.28 26.08 0.19
C ILE A 286 -3.12 26.95 -0.32
N VAL A 287 -3.41 28.17 -0.76
CA VAL A 287 -2.38 29.12 -1.23
C VAL A 287 -1.38 29.41 -0.11
N GLU A 288 -1.84 29.70 1.11
CA GLU A 288 -0.99 29.92 2.29
C GLU A 288 -0.07 28.72 2.58
N ILE A 289 -0.60 27.49 2.54
CA ILE A 289 0.20 26.25 2.72
C ILE A 289 1.28 26.15 1.65
N MET A 290 0.93 26.43 0.38
CA MET A 290 1.86 26.35 -0.74
C MET A 290 2.93 27.44 -0.68
N ASP A 291 2.59 28.66 -0.25
CA ASP A 291 3.54 29.76 -0.04
C ASP A 291 4.50 29.45 1.11
N LEU A 292 3.98 29.05 2.26
CA LEU A 292 4.78 28.63 3.41
C LEU A 292 5.76 27.50 3.04
N SER A 293 5.27 26.47 2.35
CA SER A 293 6.10 25.35 1.93
C SER A 293 7.19 25.77 0.94
N HIS A 294 6.89 26.75 0.07
CA HIS A 294 7.84 27.30 -0.90
C HIS A 294 8.95 28.10 -0.23
N GLU A 295 8.59 29.02 0.64
CA GLU A 295 9.55 29.81 1.42
C GLU A 295 10.45 28.90 2.27
N HIS A 296 9.86 27.88 2.90
CA HIS A 296 10.62 26.93 3.72
C HIS A 296 11.55 26.04 2.88
N LEU A 297 11.12 25.60 1.70
CA LEU A 297 11.98 24.86 0.77
C LEU A 297 13.14 25.71 0.25
N GLU A 298 12.92 26.99 -0.07
CA GLU A 298 14.01 27.91 -0.44
C GLU A 298 15.00 28.09 0.72
N HIS A 299 14.51 28.25 1.95
CA HIS A 299 15.35 28.30 3.14
C HIS A 299 16.19 27.03 3.30
N LEU A 300 15.57 25.85 3.17
CA LEU A 300 16.26 24.56 3.28
C LEU A 300 17.27 24.35 2.15
N ARG A 301 16.92 24.73 0.92
CA ARG A 301 17.80 24.70 -0.25
C ARG A 301 19.08 25.50 0.02
N CYS A 302 18.97 26.69 0.61
CA CYS A 302 20.12 27.50 1.05
C CYS A 302 20.87 26.86 2.24
N LYS A 303 20.16 26.50 3.32
CA LYS A 303 20.72 25.91 4.55
C LYS A 303 21.58 24.68 4.26
N LEU A 304 21.13 23.85 3.32
CA LEU A 304 21.75 22.58 2.94
C LEU A 304 22.70 22.72 1.73
N ARG A 305 22.98 23.95 1.26
CA ARG A 305 23.90 24.28 0.16
C ARG A 305 23.54 23.61 -1.17
N LEU A 306 22.24 23.56 -1.44
CA LEU A 306 21.62 23.04 -2.66
C LEU A 306 21.16 24.16 -3.62
N ASP A 307 21.37 25.42 -3.27
CA ASP A 307 20.99 26.65 -3.97
C ASP A 307 21.74 26.93 -5.28
N ASP A 308 22.72 26.11 -5.61
CA ASP A 308 23.36 26.11 -6.93
C ASP A 308 22.36 25.61 -8.00
N GLU A 309 22.05 26.47 -8.98
CA GLU A 309 21.17 26.17 -10.12
C GLU A 309 21.68 24.97 -10.97
N ALA A 310 22.97 24.64 -10.87
CA ALA A 310 23.49 23.43 -11.49
C ALA A 310 23.14 22.14 -10.73
N LYS A 311 22.70 22.23 -9.46
CA LYS A 311 22.41 21.08 -8.58
C LYS A 311 20.93 20.82 -8.40
N THR A 312 20.14 21.82 -8.02
CA THR A 312 18.72 21.63 -7.71
C THR A 312 17.87 22.80 -8.17
N THR A 313 16.58 22.53 -8.39
CA THR A 313 15.56 23.56 -8.66
C THR A 313 14.27 23.22 -7.93
N ILE A 314 13.45 24.23 -7.66
CA ILE A 314 12.13 24.08 -7.04
C ILE A 314 11.05 24.20 -8.12
N ILE A 315 10.17 23.20 -8.19
CA ILE A 315 9.02 23.15 -9.08
C ILE A 315 7.76 23.41 -8.25
N ARG A 316 7.04 24.47 -8.61
CA ARG A 316 5.75 24.80 -8.02
C ARG A 316 4.61 24.56 -9.02
N LYS A 317 3.57 23.85 -8.59
CA LYS A 317 2.30 23.65 -9.30
C LYS A 317 1.14 24.14 -8.42
N GLU A 318 -0.09 24.01 -8.92
CA GLU A 318 -1.30 24.47 -8.22
C GLU A 318 -1.48 23.84 -6.83
N ARG A 319 -1.20 22.53 -6.71
CA ARG A 319 -1.44 21.73 -5.49
C ARG A 319 -0.29 20.81 -5.12
N SER A 320 0.88 21.05 -5.70
CA SER A 320 2.10 20.28 -5.44
C SER A 320 3.31 21.18 -5.59
N LEU A 321 4.31 21.00 -4.75
CA LEU A 321 5.56 21.74 -4.75
C LEU A 321 6.69 20.77 -4.43
N GLY A 322 7.81 20.85 -5.14
CA GLY A 322 8.93 19.96 -4.86
C GLY A 322 10.27 20.54 -5.24
N ILE A 323 11.32 20.02 -4.63
CA ILE A 323 12.71 20.29 -4.98
C ILE A 323 13.28 19.06 -5.67
N ILE A 324 13.81 19.26 -6.89
CA ILE A 324 14.36 18.17 -7.70
C ILE A 324 15.85 18.39 -7.97
N PRO A 325 16.64 17.31 -8.09
CA PRO A 325 17.99 17.41 -8.62
C PRO A 325 17.97 17.68 -10.13
N VAL A 326 18.96 18.44 -10.62
CA VAL A 326 19.17 18.71 -12.05
C VAL A 326 20.60 18.33 -12.46
N ASN A 327 20.85 18.23 -13.76
CA ASN A 327 22.17 17.92 -14.34
C ASN A 327 22.86 16.66 -13.78
N GLY A 328 22.06 15.67 -13.37
CA GLY A 328 22.57 14.42 -12.80
C GLY A 328 23.08 14.53 -11.36
N TYR A 329 22.88 15.67 -10.68
CA TYR A 329 23.14 15.81 -9.26
C TYR A 329 22.33 14.78 -8.46
N ARG A 330 22.84 14.39 -7.29
CA ARG A 330 22.16 13.47 -6.39
C ARG A 330 22.14 14.04 -4.99
N ILE A 331 20.93 14.25 -4.48
CA ILE A 331 20.73 14.67 -3.09
C ILE A 331 20.90 13.42 -2.22
N GLN A 332 21.64 13.54 -1.12
CA GLN A 332 21.79 12.44 -0.16
C GLN A 332 20.45 12.16 0.53
N ARG A 333 20.19 10.90 0.83
CA ARG A 333 18.92 10.46 1.44
C ARG A 333 18.67 11.18 2.76
N GLU A 334 19.70 11.32 3.58
CA GLU A 334 19.65 11.96 4.89
C GLU A 334 19.27 13.44 4.75
N THR A 335 19.76 14.11 3.70
CA THR A 335 19.37 15.47 3.34
C THR A 335 17.90 15.56 2.93
N LEU A 336 17.42 14.62 2.11
CA LEU A 336 16.01 14.53 1.74
C LEU A 336 15.11 14.29 2.97
N GLU A 337 15.52 13.41 3.89
CA GLU A 337 14.78 13.13 5.13
C GLU A 337 14.75 14.35 6.08
N GLU A 338 15.87 15.07 6.24
CA GLU A 338 15.93 16.34 6.99
C GLU A 338 14.96 17.37 6.40
N MET A 339 14.91 17.51 5.08
CA MET A 339 14.00 18.45 4.42
C MET A 339 12.53 18.10 4.65
N VAL A 340 12.16 16.82 4.47
CA VAL A 340 10.78 16.35 4.72
C VAL A 340 10.39 16.57 6.18
N LEU A 341 11.23 16.17 7.13
CA LEU A 341 10.95 16.34 8.56
C LEU A 341 10.80 17.82 8.94
N SER A 342 11.66 18.68 8.40
CA SER A 342 11.61 20.12 8.66
C SER A 342 10.35 20.77 8.09
N ILE A 343 9.96 20.46 6.85
CA ILE A 343 8.71 20.95 6.25
C ILE A 343 7.49 20.43 7.02
N LEU A 344 7.48 19.15 7.39
CA LEU A 344 6.38 18.58 8.18
C LEU A 344 6.26 19.27 9.55
N ALA A 345 7.37 19.61 10.20
CA ALA A 345 7.33 20.35 11.46
C ALA A 345 6.70 21.74 11.29
N GLU A 346 7.11 22.48 10.25
CA GLU A 346 6.58 23.80 9.91
C GLU A 346 5.08 23.75 9.57
N LEU A 347 4.68 22.82 8.69
CA LEU A 347 3.29 22.60 8.32
C LEU A 347 2.43 22.23 9.53
N ASN A 348 2.93 21.36 10.40
CA ASN A 348 2.22 20.99 11.61
C ASN A 348 2.06 22.17 12.56
N GLU A 349 3.06 23.04 12.69
CA GLU A 349 2.92 24.25 13.49
C GLU A 349 1.84 25.16 12.91
N PHE A 350 1.92 25.49 11.62
CA PHE A 350 0.96 26.33 10.92
C PHE A 350 -0.48 25.79 11.00
N LEU A 351 -0.68 24.50 10.73
CA LEU A 351 -2.01 23.87 10.78
C LEU A 351 -2.58 23.83 12.21
N ASN A 352 -1.72 23.74 13.23
CA ASN A 352 -2.13 23.68 14.65
C ASN A 352 -2.18 25.05 15.36
N GLN A 353 -1.62 26.12 14.79
CA GLN A 353 -1.67 27.47 15.36
C GLN A 353 -3.12 27.95 15.60
N ASN A 354 -4.07 27.46 14.79
CA ASN A 354 -5.50 27.77 14.90
C ASN A 354 -6.31 26.79 15.77
N ARG A 355 -5.68 25.79 16.42
CA ARG A 355 -6.38 24.84 17.31
C ARG A 355 -6.37 25.32 18.78
N PRO A 356 -7.50 25.20 19.52
CA PRO A 356 -7.57 25.60 20.92
C PRO A 356 -6.51 24.86 21.78
N ARG A 357 -5.90 25.60 22.72
CA ARG A 357 -4.70 25.20 23.52
C ARG A 357 -4.81 23.87 24.28
N ASN A 358 -6.00 23.30 24.47
CA ASN A 358 -6.19 22.02 25.17
C ASN A 358 -5.74 20.78 24.36
N SER A 359 -5.23 20.96 23.14
CA SER A 359 -4.85 19.88 22.22
C SER A 359 -3.35 19.57 22.17
N ARG A 360 -2.51 20.38 22.83
CA ARG A 360 -1.05 20.29 22.73
C ARG A 360 -0.49 19.29 23.75
N ILE A 361 -0.50 18.00 23.41
CA ILE A 361 0.35 17.01 24.09
C ILE A 361 1.44 16.60 23.09
N LEU A 362 2.62 17.16 23.30
CA LEU A 362 3.87 16.75 22.67
C LEU A 362 4.25 15.36 23.21
N ASP A 363 4.13 14.33 22.38
CA ASP A 363 4.67 12.99 22.70
C ASP A 363 6.12 12.89 22.21
N LEU A 364 7.02 13.62 22.87
CA LEU A 364 8.47 13.68 22.59
C LEU A 364 9.22 12.39 22.96
N LYS A 365 8.54 11.31 23.40
CA LYS A 365 9.16 10.06 23.83
C LYS A 365 9.06 8.91 22.82
N SER A 366 8.24 9.06 21.79
CA SER A 366 8.09 8.09 20.71
C SER A 366 8.79 8.68 19.49
N GLY A 367 9.96 8.18 19.11
CA GLY A 367 10.64 8.53 17.84
C GLY A 367 9.87 8.09 16.59
N GLY A 368 8.54 8.10 16.65
CA GLY A 368 7.60 7.75 15.60
C GLY A 368 6.35 8.61 15.74
N ILE A 369 5.74 8.96 14.60
CA ILE A 369 4.46 9.64 14.53
C ILE A 369 3.40 8.68 15.10
N THR A 370 3.16 8.74 16.40
CA THR A 370 2.02 8.08 17.04
C THR A 370 0.78 8.88 16.66
N ASN A 371 -0.01 8.36 15.72
CA ASN A 371 -1.38 8.83 15.46
C ASN A 371 -2.28 8.44 16.65
N THR A 372 -2.02 8.99 17.83
CA THR A 372 -3.02 9.07 18.90
C THR A 372 -3.91 10.26 18.58
N ILE A 373 -4.66 10.15 17.48
CA ILE A 373 -5.63 11.16 17.03
C ILE A 373 -6.84 11.06 17.97
N ASN A 374 -6.76 11.75 19.11
CA ASN A 374 -7.93 12.06 19.93
C ASN A 374 -8.46 13.49 19.68
N ASN A 375 -8.06 14.13 18.57
CA ASN A 375 -8.62 15.43 18.18
C ASN A 375 -9.00 15.43 16.70
N LYS A 376 -10.30 15.60 16.46
CA LYS A 376 -10.95 15.83 15.16
C LYS A 376 -10.12 16.78 14.30
N PRO A 377 -9.64 16.38 13.11
CA PRO A 377 -9.55 17.35 12.03
C PRO A 377 -10.98 17.73 11.62
N ALA A 378 -11.24 19.03 11.42
CA ALA A 378 -12.54 19.45 10.90
C ALA A 378 -12.74 18.86 9.50
N GLU A 379 -13.98 18.54 9.09
CA GLU A 379 -14.28 18.02 7.74
C GLU A 379 -13.81 18.95 6.61
N THR A 380 -13.53 20.22 6.93
CA THR A 380 -13.03 21.27 6.03
C THR A 380 -11.51 21.46 6.10
N GLU A 381 -10.79 20.68 6.91
CA GLU A 381 -9.34 20.83 7.06
C GLU A 381 -8.62 20.25 5.83
N VAL A 382 -7.85 21.12 5.19
CA VAL A 382 -6.98 20.77 4.06
C VAL A 382 -5.97 19.73 4.53
N LYS A 383 -5.90 18.60 3.83
CA LYS A 383 -4.84 17.60 4.05
C LYS A 383 -3.63 17.96 3.23
N VAL A 384 -2.45 17.79 3.82
CA VAL A 384 -1.17 17.96 3.16
C VAL A 384 -0.28 16.77 3.44
N CYS A 385 0.56 16.40 2.49
CA CYS A 385 1.55 15.37 2.60
C CYS A 385 2.90 15.93 2.17
N ALA A 386 3.96 15.66 2.92
CA ALA A 386 5.33 15.89 2.46
C ALA A 386 6.10 14.57 2.56
N PHE A 387 6.82 14.23 1.50
CA PHE A 387 7.47 12.92 1.38
C PHE A 387 8.79 12.99 0.63
N ASN A 388 9.63 11.98 0.90
CA ASN A 388 10.88 11.74 0.21
C ASN A 388 10.61 10.83 -0.98
N GLY A 389 10.79 11.32 -2.21
CA GLY A 389 10.62 10.56 -3.45
C GLY A 389 11.84 9.72 -3.85
N GLY A 390 12.83 9.58 -2.97
CA GLY A 390 14.05 8.82 -3.17
C GLY A 390 15.20 9.63 -3.78
N ALA A 391 14.89 10.57 -4.67
CA ALA A 391 15.84 11.50 -5.27
C ALA A 391 15.46 12.98 -5.08
N ASP A 392 14.21 13.26 -4.72
CA ASP A 392 13.59 14.57 -4.58
C ASP A 392 12.69 14.63 -3.33
N VAL A 393 12.21 15.83 -3.00
CA VAL A 393 11.20 16.04 -1.95
C VAL A 393 10.00 16.75 -2.55
N TRP A 394 8.81 16.26 -2.20
CA TRP A 394 7.54 16.83 -2.64
C TRP A 394 6.62 17.11 -1.46
N VAL A 395 5.80 18.15 -1.63
CA VAL A 395 4.71 18.58 -0.77
C VAL A 395 3.45 18.64 -1.63
N ASP A 396 2.48 17.78 -1.34
CA ASP A 396 1.23 17.65 -2.08
C ASP A 396 0.03 18.00 -1.19
N ILE A 397 -0.92 18.73 -1.76
CA ILE A 397 -2.24 18.92 -1.15
C ILE A 397 -3.08 17.68 -1.44
N GLY A 398 -3.52 17.01 -0.38
CA GLY A 398 -4.20 15.72 -0.43
C GLY A 398 -3.31 14.55 -0.01
N ASP A 399 -3.84 13.35 -0.17
CA ASP A 399 -3.07 12.11 -0.01
C ASP A 399 -3.67 10.97 -0.84
N LYS A 400 -2.88 9.91 -1.06
CA LYS A 400 -3.32 8.69 -1.76
C LYS A 400 -4.61 8.08 -1.19
N ALA A 401 -4.89 8.23 0.10
CA ALA A 401 -6.13 7.69 0.68
C ALA A 401 -7.36 8.37 0.05
N LEU A 402 -7.36 9.70 0.05
CA LEU A 402 -8.37 10.49 -0.63
C LEU A 402 -8.39 10.20 -2.13
N GLY A 403 -7.23 9.98 -2.76
CA GLY A 403 -7.13 9.64 -4.20
C GLY A 403 -7.94 8.39 -4.56
N VAL A 404 -7.79 7.34 -3.75
CA VAL A 404 -8.56 6.10 -3.89
C VAL A 404 -10.05 6.32 -3.58
N GLU A 405 -10.41 7.11 -2.57
CA GLU A 405 -11.83 7.42 -2.28
C GLU A 405 -12.48 8.23 -3.41
N ALA A 406 -11.73 9.14 -4.03
CA ALA A 406 -12.20 9.90 -5.18
C ALA A 406 -12.47 9.00 -6.39
N LEU A 407 -11.60 8.00 -6.64
CA LEU A 407 -11.83 6.98 -7.66
C LEU A 407 -13.10 6.17 -7.38
N GLN A 408 -13.29 5.72 -6.13
CA GLN A 408 -14.49 4.99 -5.70
C GLN A 408 -15.77 5.80 -5.97
N LEU A 409 -15.77 7.10 -5.62
CA LEU A 409 -16.91 7.99 -5.85
C LEU A 409 -17.14 8.26 -7.34
N TYR A 410 -16.08 8.57 -8.09
CA TYR A 410 -16.15 8.88 -9.52
C TYR A 410 -16.72 7.69 -10.32
N LEU A 411 -16.24 6.49 -10.04
CA LEU A 411 -16.71 5.27 -10.69
C LEU A 411 -18.18 4.99 -10.33
N TYR A 412 -18.58 5.18 -9.08
CA TYR A 412 -19.99 5.08 -8.68
C TYR A 412 -20.89 6.04 -9.49
N LYS A 413 -20.50 7.31 -9.62
CA LYS A 413 -21.24 8.31 -10.41
C LYS A 413 -21.32 7.92 -11.89
N THR A 414 -20.20 7.52 -12.49
CA THR A 414 -20.12 7.29 -13.94
C THR A 414 -20.77 5.98 -14.39
N CYS A 415 -20.86 4.96 -13.53
CA CYS A 415 -21.64 3.76 -13.82
C CYS A 415 -23.13 3.88 -13.46
N GLY A 416 -23.62 5.08 -13.09
CA GLY A 416 -25.03 5.28 -12.71
C GLY A 416 -25.48 4.43 -11.53
N GLY A 417 -24.56 4.03 -10.65
CA GLY A 417 -24.84 3.13 -9.53
C GLY A 417 -25.18 1.69 -9.93
N VAL A 418 -24.98 1.28 -11.19
CA VAL A 418 -25.29 -0.08 -11.68
C VAL A 418 -24.62 -1.18 -10.85
N HIS A 419 -23.45 -0.90 -10.27
CA HIS A 419 -22.72 -1.83 -9.41
C HIS A 419 -22.78 -1.48 -7.92
N GLY A 420 -23.67 -0.56 -7.52
CA GLY A 420 -23.69 0.02 -6.18
C GLY A 420 -22.48 0.89 -5.89
N LYS A 421 -22.41 1.43 -4.67
CA LYS A 421 -21.27 2.22 -4.20
C LYS A 421 -20.04 1.30 -4.10
N ILE A 422 -18.95 1.65 -4.79
CA ILE A 422 -17.66 0.96 -4.59
C ILE A 422 -17.18 1.30 -3.18
N SER A 423 -17.21 0.29 -2.30
CA SER A 423 -16.80 0.39 -0.90
C SER A 423 -15.29 0.15 -0.74
N LYS A 424 -14.78 0.50 0.45
CA LYS A 424 -13.41 0.15 0.87
C LYS A 424 -13.20 -1.37 0.90
N SER A 425 -14.25 -2.13 1.20
CA SER A 425 -14.27 -3.60 1.23
C SER A 425 -14.37 -4.28 -0.14
N SER A 426 -14.64 -3.52 -1.20
CA SER A 426 -14.65 -3.96 -2.61
C SER A 426 -13.52 -3.31 -3.42
N SER A 427 -12.51 -2.77 -2.73
CA SER A 427 -11.35 -2.13 -3.32
C SER A 427 -10.06 -2.73 -2.79
N LEU A 428 -9.13 -3.03 -3.69
CA LEU A 428 -7.77 -3.45 -3.36
C LEU A 428 -6.77 -2.39 -3.80
N HIS A 429 -5.81 -2.07 -2.94
CA HIS A 429 -4.62 -1.31 -3.28
C HIS A 429 -3.39 -2.21 -3.20
N ILE A 430 -2.51 -2.11 -4.19
CA ILE A 430 -1.23 -2.82 -4.22
C ILE A 430 -0.14 -1.77 -4.30
N GLY A 431 0.76 -1.70 -3.31
CA GLY A 431 1.79 -0.67 -3.23
C GLY A 431 2.92 -0.98 -2.26
N ASP A 432 4.02 -0.23 -2.37
CA ASP A 432 5.21 -0.39 -1.51
C ASP A 432 5.12 0.50 -0.26
N GLN A 433 4.98 -0.11 0.91
CA GLN A 433 4.96 0.60 2.20
C GLN A 433 6.31 0.61 2.93
N PHE A 434 7.40 0.15 2.30
CA PHE A 434 8.76 0.22 2.84
C PHE A 434 9.39 1.62 2.70
N ALA A 435 8.76 2.52 1.93
CA ALA A 435 9.17 3.91 1.83
C ALA A 435 9.22 4.60 3.21
N SER A 436 10.14 5.56 3.37
CA SER A 436 10.55 6.14 4.65
C SER A 436 9.56 7.20 5.19
N VAL A 437 10.05 8.09 6.05
CA VAL A 437 9.25 9.15 6.70
C VAL A 437 8.40 9.90 5.67
N GLY A 438 7.11 10.05 5.97
CA GLY A 438 6.16 10.71 5.06
C GLY A 438 5.55 9.79 3.98
N ALA A 439 5.83 8.47 3.99
CA ALA A 439 5.31 7.53 2.98
C ALA A 439 3.80 7.68 2.70
N ASN A 440 3.51 8.13 1.49
CA ASN A 440 2.16 8.32 0.97
C ASN A 440 1.40 6.99 0.79
N ASP A 441 2.11 5.91 0.44
CA ASP A 441 1.54 4.57 0.23
C ASP A 441 0.86 3.98 1.44
N PHE A 442 1.39 4.26 2.63
CA PHE A 442 0.79 3.76 3.86
C PHE A 442 -0.63 4.28 4.04
N LYS A 443 -0.97 5.47 3.54
CA LYS A 443 -2.29 6.08 3.74
C LYS A 443 -3.38 5.37 2.94
N ALA A 444 -3.06 4.69 1.83
CA ALA A 444 -4.05 3.97 1.01
C ALA A 444 -4.83 2.89 1.79
N ARG A 445 -4.24 2.33 2.86
CA ARG A 445 -4.94 1.38 3.77
C ARG A 445 -6.15 1.98 4.48
N LEU A 446 -6.29 3.30 4.50
CA LEU A 446 -7.44 3.98 5.10
C LEU A 446 -8.67 3.98 4.17
N SER A 447 -8.47 3.70 2.89
CA SER A 447 -9.50 3.79 1.84
C SER A 447 -9.71 2.51 1.04
N ALA A 448 -8.82 1.51 1.15
CA ALA A 448 -8.98 0.21 0.52
C ALA A 448 -8.28 -0.89 1.32
N CYS A 449 -8.68 -2.15 1.12
CA CYS A 449 -7.84 -3.29 1.49
C CYS A 449 -6.49 -3.13 0.78
N THR A 450 -5.38 -3.46 1.46
CA THR A 450 -4.05 -3.20 0.90
C THR A 450 -3.17 -4.43 0.98
N VAL A 451 -2.49 -4.72 -0.12
CA VAL A 451 -1.37 -5.67 -0.23
C VAL A 451 -0.08 -4.87 -0.26
N TRP A 452 0.84 -5.20 0.65
CA TRP A 452 2.14 -4.56 0.74
C TRP A 452 3.18 -5.36 -0.04
N ILE A 453 3.66 -4.81 -1.16
CA ILE A 453 4.71 -5.39 -1.99
C ILE A 453 6.06 -4.70 -1.79
N ALA A 454 7.16 -5.35 -2.16
CA ALA A 454 8.50 -4.75 -2.10
C ALA A 454 9.12 -4.48 -3.48
N ASN A 455 8.51 -4.99 -4.56
CA ASN A 455 9.00 -4.92 -5.93
C ASN A 455 7.97 -5.47 -6.94
N PRO A 456 8.14 -5.23 -8.25
CA PRO A 456 7.24 -5.71 -9.30
C PRO A 456 7.07 -7.23 -9.39
N ARG A 457 8.03 -8.03 -8.91
CA ARG A 457 7.90 -9.50 -8.89
C ARG A 457 6.85 -9.94 -7.88
N GLU A 458 6.85 -9.35 -6.68
CA GLU A 458 5.79 -9.64 -5.70
C GLU A 458 4.40 -9.19 -6.21
N THR A 459 4.34 -8.07 -6.94
CA THR A 459 3.11 -7.65 -7.65
C THR A 459 2.65 -8.70 -8.66
N LYS A 460 3.57 -9.28 -9.44
CA LYS A 460 3.25 -10.35 -10.39
C LYS A 460 2.67 -11.56 -9.67
N ASP A 461 3.35 -12.04 -8.64
CA ASP A 461 2.96 -13.26 -7.92
C ASP A 461 1.58 -13.12 -7.30
N ILE A 462 1.28 -11.97 -6.66
CA ILE A 462 -0.04 -11.74 -6.05
C ILE A 462 -1.16 -11.59 -7.08
N LEU A 463 -0.88 -10.99 -8.24
CA LEU A 463 -1.85 -10.87 -9.34
C LEU A 463 -2.13 -12.22 -10.02
N GLU A 464 -1.13 -13.08 -10.19
CA GLU A 464 -1.31 -14.45 -10.71
C GLU A 464 -2.23 -15.26 -9.79
N GLU A 465 -2.02 -15.17 -8.48
CA GLU A 465 -2.89 -15.82 -7.49
C GLU A 465 -4.30 -15.24 -7.52
N MET A 466 -4.45 -13.92 -7.48
CA MET A 466 -5.75 -13.25 -7.48
C MET A 466 -6.55 -13.55 -8.75
N THR A 467 -5.93 -13.46 -9.93
CA THR A 467 -6.61 -13.73 -11.21
C THR A 467 -7.02 -15.20 -11.34
N THR A 468 -6.22 -16.12 -10.82
CA THR A 468 -6.56 -17.56 -10.75
C THR A 468 -7.79 -17.77 -9.87
N LEU A 469 -7.82 -17.19 -8.67
CA LEU A 469 -8.96 -17.30 -7.75
C LEU A 469 -10.24 -16.67 -8.32
N LEU A 470 -10.14 -15.48 -8.92
CA LEU A 470 -11.27 -14.81 -9.55
C LEU A 470 -11.86 -15.61 -10.72
N THR A 471 -11.00 -16.22 -11.55
CA THR A 471 -11.45 -17.03 -12.69
C THR A 471 -12.14 -18.31 -12.20
N ARG A 472 -11.57 -19.01 -11.20
CA ARG A 472 -12.20 -20.19 -10.59
C ARG A 472 -13.57 -19.90 -10.00
N ASN A 473 -13.74 -18.76 -9.36
CA ASN A 473 -15.03 -18.37 -8.76
C ASN A 473 -16.06 -17.92 -9.82
N ALA A 474 -15.62 -17.52 -11.01
CA ALA A 474 -16.51 -17.19 -12.13
C ALA A 474 -17.04 -18.45 -12.84
N ASP A 475 -16.22 -19.51 -12.89
CA ASP A 475 -16.55 -20.80 -13.52
C ASP A 475 -16.59 -21.92 -12.46
N PRO A 476 -17.72 -22.12 -11.74
CA PRO A 476 -17.83 -23.09 -10.64
C PRO A 476 -17.86 -24.57 -11.06
N VAL A 477 -17.22 -24.93 -12.19
CA VAL A 477 -17.32 -26.27 -12.79
C VAL A 477 -16.46 -27.33 -12.07
N ASP A 478 -15.46 -26.96 -11.26
CA ASP A 478 -14.67 -27.97 -10.52
C ASP A 478 -14.67 -27.71 -9.01
N GLY A 479 -15.63 -28.33 -8.34
CA GLY A 479 -15.58 -28.58 -6.90
C GLY A 479 -14.64 -29.75 -6.59
N ALA A 480 -13.38 -29.45 -6.28
CA ALA A 480 -12.50 -30.36 -5.54
C ALA A 480 -11.32 -29.58 -4.95
N PHE A 481 -11.33 -29.41 -3.63
CA PHE A 481 -10.12 -29.33 -2.81
C PHE A 481 -10.06 -30.58 -1.95
#